data_AF-A0A8C9Y368-F1
#
_entry.id   AF-A0A8C9Y368-F1
#
_cell.length_a   1.000
_cell.length_b   1.000
_cell.length_c   1.000
_cell.angle_alpha   90.00
_cell.angle_beta   90.00
_cell.angle_gamma   90.00
#
_symmetry.space_group_name_H-M   'P 1'
#
loop_
_entity.id
_entity.type
_entity.pdbx_description
1 polymer ?
#
loop_
_entity_poly.entity_id
_entity_poly.type
_entity_poly.pdbx_seq_one_letter_code
_entity_poly.pdbx_strand_id
1 'polypeptide(L)'
;MQIKEKEKQEEAAKEEQNAYHADMLHYSKVACLLQSREAKEKRVMEKAIVDYRLQYQQPRCQQEYDLTDPDHCRKTDLGDAQMMPPGLLGEDPDSESRRQRQREQLREWLIQQQSELAAERHQRKIEEQRYDQSRVDMDNKALQLQSTEMERRKAATLATKEYNLAKIEEKRHQEEEHNDEGVDVEPTLGMVGVPGLCPSSDRRAPPESLQHIIQFQKYQIEEKKRVEQERKREEEQNDRVRLDSARTALLIERQQARLNKQLRRHLDSTNVKLAEIHKQQKPDIERGCIDDSFFSKFNTCSR
;
A
#
# COMPACT_ATOMS: atom_id res chain seq x y z
N MET A 1 -143.17 -15.46 -37.64
CA MET A 1 -141.92 -16.13 -38.08
C MET A 1 -140.68 -15.28 -37.80
N GLN A 2 -140.72 -13.94 -37.89
CA GLN A 2 -139.56 -13.06 -37.72
C GLN A 2 -139.01 -12.91 -36.28
N ILE A 3 -139.85 -12.94 -35.23
CA ILE A 3 -139.38 -12.76 -33.83
C ILE A 3 -138.48 -13.94 -33.38
N LYS A 4 -138.87 -15.17 -33.71
CA LYS A 4 -138.10 -16.38 -33.37
C LYS A 4 -136.74 -16.47 -34.07
N GLU A 5 -136.58 -15.79 -35.20
CA GLU A 5 -135.31 -15.75 -35.93
C GLU A 5 -134.34 -14.73 -35.31
N LYS A 6 -134.86 -13.58 -34.85
CA LYS A 6 -134.09 -12.59 -34.10
C LYS A 6 -133.61 -13.14 -32.75
N GLU A 7 -134.47 -13.87 -32.03
CA GLU A 7 -134.09 -14.56 -30.79
C GLU A 7 -132.96 -15.56 -31.03
N LYS A 8 -133.02 -16.36 -32.11
CA LYS A 8 -131.94 -17.27 -32.50
C LYS A 8 -130.63 -16.55 -32.84
N GLN A 9 -130.69 -15.40 -33.53
CA GLN A 9 -129.50 -14.60 -33.82
C GLN A 9 -128.89 -13.99 -32.56
N GLU A 10 -129.72 -13.55 -31.61
CA GLU A 10 -129.26 -13.06 -30.30
C GLU A 10 -128.65 -14.19 -29.45
N GLU A 11 -129.20 -15.40 -29.50
CA GLU A 11 -128.63 -16.59 -28.86
C GLU A 11 -127.28 -16.97 -29.49
N ALA A 12 -127.19 -17.03 -30.82
CA ALA A 12 -125.93 -17.31 -31.52
C ALA A 12 -124.84 -16.26 -31.20
N ALA A 13 -125.19 -14.98 -31.16
CA ALA A 13 -124.26 -13.91 -30.78
C ALA A 13 -123.80 -14.03 -29.31
N LYS A 14 -124.67 -14.48 -28.40
CA LYS A 14 -124.30 -14.77 -27.01
C LYS A 14 -123.38 -15.99 -26.93
N GLU A 15 -123.63 -17.03 -27.72
CA GLU A 15 -122.77 -18.21 -27.80
C GLU A 15 -121.37 -17.86 -28.32
N GLU A 16 -121.29 -17.02 -29.37
CA GLU A 16 -120.01 -16.49 -29.87
C GLU A 16 -119.27 -15.67 -28.80
N GLN A 17 -119.97 -14.75 -28.11
CA GLN A 17 -119.38 -13.99 -27.00
C GLN A 17 -118.88 -14.91 -25.88
N ASN A 18 -119.67 -15.93 -25.51
CA ASN A 18 -119.28 -16.90 -24.50
C ASN A 18 -118.04 -17.71 -24.94
N ALA A 19 -117.94 -18.07 -26.22
CA ALA A 19 -116.75 -18.73 -26.78
C ALA A 19 -115.52 -17.83 -26.71
N TYR A 20 -115.64 -16.55 -27.11
CA TYR A 20 -114.55 -15.57 -26.98
C TYR A 20 -114.14 -15.35 -25.53
N HIS A 21 -115.10 -15.27 -24.59
CA HIS A 21 -114.79 -15.17 -23.17
C HIS A 21 -114.08 -16.42 -22.65
N ALA A 22 -114.48 -17.62 -23.08
CA ALA A 22 -113.80 -18.87 -22.73
C ALA A 22 -112.36 -18.91 -23.26
N ASP A 23 -112.13 -18.48 -24.50
CA ASP A 23 -110.80 -18.39 -25.10
C ASP A 23 -109.92 -17.37 -24.37
N MET A 24 -110.44 -16.21 -24.01
CA MET A 24 -109.71 -15.20 -23.23
C MET A 24 -109.27 -15.74 -21.86
N LEU A 25 -110.14 -16.48 -21.17
CA LEU A 25 -109.82 -17.15 -19.91
C LEU A 25 -108.75 -18.22 -20.11
N HIS A 26 -108.84 -18.98 -21.21
CA HIS A 26 -107.84 -19.98 -21.58
C HIS A 26 -106.47 -19.33 -21.83
N TYR A 27 -106.39 -18.29 -22.66
CA TYR A 27 -105.15 -17.57 -22.95
C TYR A 27 -104.55 -16.90 -21.71
N SER A 28 -105.37 -16.31 -20.84
CA SER A 28 -104.92 -15.75 -19.55
C SER A 28 -104.26 -16.82 -18.68
N LYS A 29 -104.88 -18.00 -18.56
CA LYS A 29 -104.32 -19.13 -17.82
C LYS A 29 -103.01 -19.63 -18.42
N VAL A 30 -102.93 -19.75 -19.74
CA VAL A 30 -101.70 -20.14 -20.45
C VAL A 30 -100.59 -19.11 -20.21
N ALA A 31 -100.89 -17.81 -20.28
CA ALA A 31 -99.93 -16.74 -20.00
C ALA A 31 -99.38 -16.81 -18.56
N CYS A 32 -100.24 -17.05 -17.55
CA CYS A 32 -99.79 -17.22 -16.16
C CYS A 32 -98.87 -18.44 -15.99
N LEU A 33 -99.14 -19.55 -16.67
CA LEU A 33 -98.29 -20.74 -16.64
C LEU A 33 -96.92 -20.48 -17.30
N LEU A 34 -96.91 -19.80 -18.44
CA LEU A 34 -95.68 -19.41 -19.14
C LEU A 34 -94.83 -18.46 -18.29
N GLN A 35 -95.44 -17.44 -17.69
CA GLN A 35 -94.75 -16.51 -16.80
C GLN A 35 -94.17 -17.23 -15.56
N SER A 36 -94.92 -18.16 -14.98
CA SER A 36 -94.45 -18.97 -13.84
C SER A 36 -93.28 -19.87 -14.22
N ARG A 37 -93.29 -20.43 -15.44
CA ARG A 37 -92.18 -21.21 -15.99
C ARG A 37 -90.95 -20.34 -16.21
N GLU A 38 -91.11 -19.20 -16.87
CA GLU A 38 -90.02 -18.25 -17.10
C GLU A 38 -89.39 -17.76 -15.79
N ALA A 39 -90.21 -17.47 -14.77
CA ALA A 39 -89.72 -17.08 -13.45
C ALA A 39 -88.91 -18.19 -12.76
N LYS A 40 -89.29 -19.46 -12.95
CA LYS A 40 -88.51 -20.60 -12.45
C LYS A 40 -87.19 -20.75 -13.20
N GLU A 41 -87.21 -20.63 -14.52
CA GLU A 41 -86.00 -20.70 -15.37
C GLU A 41 -85.02 -19.57 -15.01
N LYS A 42 -85.51 -18.33 -14.82
CA LYS A 42 -84.70 -17.20 -14.33
C LYS A 42 -84.04 -17.51 -12.98
N ARG A 43 -84.81 -18.02 -12.00
CA ARG A 43 -84.25 -18.40 -10.69
C ARG A 43 -83.18 -19.49 -10.79
N VAL A 44 -83.36 -20.46 -11.68
CA VAL A 44 -82.37 -21.52 -11.90
C VAL A 44 -81.09 -20.94 -12.51
N MET A 45 -81.23 -20.08 -13.51
CA MET A 45 -80.11 -19.39 -14.14
C MET A 45 -79.34 -18.51 -13.15
N GLU A 46 -80.05 -17.72 -12.33
CA GLU A 46 -79.46 -16.88 -11.29
C GLU A 46 -78.67 -17.71 -10.26
N LYS A 47 -79.24 -18.85 -9.82
CA LYS A 47 -78.53 -19.78 -8.93
C LYS A 47 -77.26 -20.32 -9.58
N ALA A 48 -77.34 -20.78 -10.83
CA ALA A 48 -76.18 -21.28 -11.54
C ALA A 48 -75.07 -20.21 -11.70
N ILE A 49 -75.45 -18.95 -11.93
CA ILE A 49 -74.49 -17.82 -11.98
C ILE A 49 -73.84 -17.62 -10.61
N VAL A 50 -74.61 -17.63 -9.53
CA VAL A 50 -74.09 -17.47 -8.17
C VAL A 50 -73.14 -18.61 -7.81
N ASP A 51 -73.52 -19.86 -8.12
CA ASP A 51 -72.69 -21.04 -7.89
C ASP A 51 -71.37 -20.96 -8.67
N TYR A 52 -71.44 -20.54 -9.94
CA TYR A 52 -70.24 -20.33 -10.76
C TYR A 52 -69.30 -19.27 -10.19
N ARG A 53 -69.86 -18.13 -9.73
CA ARG A 53 -69.07 -17.06 -9.09
C ARG A 53 -68.40 -17.54 -7.81
N LEU A 54 -69.14 -18.29 -6.98
CA LEU A 54 -68.63 -18.89 -5.75
C LEU A 54 -67.51 -19.90 -6.01
N GLN A 55 -67.56 -20.66 -7.09
CA GLN A 55 -66.55 -21.67 -7.39
C GLN A 55 -65.30 -21.08 -8.04
N TYR A 56 -65.46 -20.18 -9.01
CA TYR A 56 -64.36 -19.79 -9.91
C TYR A 56 -63.95 -18.33 -9.81
N GLN A 57 -64.75 -17.47 -9.16
CA GLN A 57 -64.47 -16.03 -9.05
C GLN A 57 -64.19 -15.62 -7.60
N GLN A 58 -63.70 -16.55 -6.77
CA GLN A 58 -63.26 -16.18 -5.42
C GLN A 58 -62.03 -15.27 -5.50
N PRO A 59 -61.89 -14.28 -4.61
CA PRO A 59 -60.70 -13.42 -4.54
C PRO A 59 -59.40 -14.21 -4.44
N ARG A 60 -59.42 -15.33 -3.69
CA ARG A 60 -58.27 -16.23 -3.50
C ARG A 60 -57.80 -16.91 -4.77
N CYS A 61 -58.65 -17.02 -5.78
CA CYS A 61 -58.33 -17.66 -7.06
C CYS A 61 -57.83 -16.66 -8.10
N GLN A 62 -57.67 -15.38 -7.75
CA GLN A 62 -57.14 -14.36 -8.65
C GLN A 62 -55.62 -14.53 -8.81
N GLN A 63 -55.12 -14.30 -10.02
CA GLN A 63 -53.69 -14.38 -10.32
C GLN A 63 -52.85 -13.41 -9.47
N GLU A 64 -53.42 -12.27 -9.09
CA GLU A 64 -52.77 -11.22 -8.30
C GLU A 64 -53.11 -11.34 -6.80
N TYR A 65 -53.74 -12.44 -6.36
CA TYR A 65 -54.09 -12.61 -4.95
C TYR A 65 -52.86 -12.56 -4.05
N ASP A 66 -51.74 -13.14 -4.50
CA ASP A 66 -50.47 -13.11 -3.75
C ASP A 66 -49.98 -11.67 -3.50
N LEU A 67 -50.24 -10.74 -4.43
CA LEU A 67 -49.89 -9.32 -4.29
C LEU A 67 -50.88 -8.53 -3.41
N THR A 68 -52.14 -8.97 -3.38
CA THR A 68 -53.24 -8.29 -2.69
C THR A 68 -53.60 -8.96 -1.35
N ASP A 69 -52.89 -10.01 -0.97
CA ASP A 69 -53.11 -10.76 0.26
C ASP A 69 -52.88 -9.85 1.48
N PRO A 70 -53.88 -9.70 2.38
CA PRO A 70 -53.74 -8.86 3.58
C PRO A 70 -52.57 -9.25 4.49
N ASP A 71 -52.18 -10.53 4.45
CA ASP A 71 -51.07 -11.07 5.24
C ASP A 71 -49.76 -11.21 4.44
N HIS A 72 -49.67 -10.65 3.21
CA HIS A 72 -48.48 -10.73 2.35
C HIS A 72 -47.20 -10.39 3.12
N CYS A 73 -47.17 -9.24 3.79
CA CYS A 73 -45.98 -8.76 4.53
C CYS A 73 -45.59 -9.64 5.74
N ARG A 74 -46.50 -10.48 6.24
CA ARG A 74 -46.21 -11.41 7.35
C ARG A 74 -45.70 -12.75 6.87
N LYS A 75 -46.04 -13.13 5.63
CA LYS A 75 -45.62 -14.38 4.99
C LYS A 75 -44.29 -14.25 4.25
N THR A 76 -43.88 -13.03 3.91
CA THR A 76 -42.56 -12.78 3.31
C THR A 76 -41.45 -13.01 4.34
N ASP A 77 -40.55 -13.95 4.06
CA ASP A 77 -39.37 -14.17 4.88
C ASP A 77 -38.38 -12.99 4.73
N LEU A 78 -37.81 -12.53 5.84
CA LEU A 78 -36.84 -11.42 5.85
C LEU A 78 -35.62 -11.71 4.95
N GLY A 79 -35.27 -12.98 4.74
CA GLY A 79 -34.18 -13.40 3.87
C GLY A 79 -34.43 -13.11 2.38
N ASP A 80 -35.68 -13.20 1.92
CA ASP A 80 -36.04 -12.92 0.53
C ASP A 80 -36.11 -11.41 0.25
N ALA A 81 -36.49 -10.62 1.26
CA ALA A 81 -36.46 -9.16 1.20
C ALA A 81 -35.02 -8.59 1.25
N GLN A 82 -34.06 -9.38 1.72
CA GLN A 82 -32.65 -9.01 1.88
C GLN A 82 -31.78 -9.48 0.70
N MET A 83 -32.35 -9.59 -0.51
CA MET A 83 -31.54 -9.63 -1.72
C MET A 83 -31.00 -8.21 -1.97
N MET A 84 -29.77 -7.95 -1.50
CA MET A 84 -29.04 -6.73 -1.84
C MET A 84 -29.05 -6.54 -3.36
N PRO A 85 -29.46 -5.34 -3.86
CA PRO A 85 -29.46 -5.06 -5.28
C PRO A 85 -28.10 -5.38 -5.92
N PRO A 86 -28.05 -6.08 -7.07
CA PRO A 86 -26.80 -6.34 -7.76
C PRO A 86 -26.10 -5.01 -8.07
N GLY A 87 -24.90 -4.79 -7.52
CA GLY A 87 -24.09 -3.60 -7.78
C GLY A 87 -23.76 -2.72 -6.57
N LEU A 88 -24.34 -2.98 -5.39
CA LEU A 88 -23.96 -2.30 -4.15
C LEU A 88 -22.82 -3.05 -3.43
N LEU A 89 -21.64 -3.09 -4.05
CA LEU A 89 -20.41 -3.68 -3.50
C LEU A 89 -19.67 -2.77 -2.50
N GLY A 90 -20.30 -1.66 -2.07
CA GLY A 90 -19.66 -0.63 -1.27
C GLY A 90 -19.64 -0.91 0.24
N GLU A 91 -20.57 -1.74 0.73
CA GLU A 91 -20.63 -2.09 2.15
C GLU A 91 -19.63 -3.21 2.46
N ASP A 92 -18.68 -2.91 3.33
CA ASP A 92 -17.65 -3.82 3.80
C ASP A 92 -17.98 -4.27 5.24
N PRO A 93 -18.70 -5.40 5.42
CA PRO A 93 -19.00 -5.92 6.76
C PRO A 93 -17.73 -6.29 7.53
N ASP A 94 -16.62 -6.57 6.84
CA ASP A 94 -15.33 -6.95 7.43
C ASP A 94 -14.40 -5.75 7.68
N SER A 95 -14.91 -4.52 7.60
CA SER A 95 -14.11 -3.30 7.74
C SER A 95 -13.38 -3.20 9.08
N GLU A 96 -14.03 -3.60 10.17
CA GLU A 96 -13.40 -3.63 11.51
C GLU A 96 -12.29 -4.67 11.60
N SER A 97 -12.53 -5.89 11.10
CA SER A 97 -11.53 -6.95 11.02
C SER A 97 -10.32 -6.54 10.16
N ARG A 98 -10.56 -5.84 9.04
CA ARG A 98 -9.52 -5.28 8.17
C ARG A 98 -8.69 -4.23 8.90
N ARG A 99 -9.35 -3.30 9.60
CA ARG A 99 -8.71 -2.23 10.38
C ARG A 99 -7.85 -2.80 11.51
N GLN A 100 -8.31 -3.85 12.18
CA GLN A 100 -7.56 -4.53 13.22
C GLN A 100 -6.26 -5.14 12.66
N ARG A 101 -6.33 -5.90 11.56
CA ARG A 101 -5.14 -6.46 10.91
C ARG A 101 -4.14 -5.38 10.48
N GLN A 102 -4.62 -4.26 9.95
CA GLN A 102 -3.76 -3.13 9.57
C GLN A 102 -3.05 -2.50 10.79
N ARG A 103 -3.76 -2.39 11.93
CA ARG A 103 -3.16 -1.91 13.18
C ARG A 103 -2.09 -2.86 13.71
N GLU A 104 -2.34 -4.17 13.65
CA GLU A 104 -1.38 -5.19 14.06
C GLU A 104 -0.12 -5.15 13.18
N GLN A 105 -0.28 -5.09 11.86
CA GLN A 105 0.84 -4.94 10.91
C GLN A 105 1.68 -3.69 11.21
N LEU A 106 1.03 -2.54 11.41
CA LEU A 106 1.74 -1.30 11.72
C LEU A 106 2.48 -1.39 13.05
N ARG A 107 1.88 -2.02 14.07
CA ARG A 107 2.52 -2.22 15.37
C ARG A 107 3.77 -3.09 15.24
N GLU A 108 3.69 -4.20 14.51
CA GLU A 108 4.82 -5.10 14.30
C GLU A 108 5.98 -4.40 13.59
N TRP A 109 5.69 -3.63 12.53
CA TRP A 109 6.71 -2.85 11.82
C TRP A 109 7.39 -1.80 12.70
N LEU A 110 6.62 -1.09 13.54
CA LEU A 110 7.18 -0.10 14.45
C LEU A 110 8.10 -0.76 15.50
N ILE A 111 7.72 -1.92 16.02
CA ILE A 111 8.54 -2.69 16.96
C ILE A 111 9.84 -3.13 16.29
N GLN A 112 9.77 -3.64 15.06
CA GLN A 112 10.96 -4.03 14.29
C GLN A 112 11.92 -2.85 14.10
N GLN A 113 11.42 -1.71 13.62
CA GLN A 113 12.25 -0.50 13.45
C GLN A 113 12.88 -0.01 14.76
N GLN A 114 12.14 -0.05 15.87
CA GLN A 114 12.69 0.33 17.17
C GLN A 114 13.80 -0.63 17.61
N SER A 115 13.61 -1.94 17.38
CA SER A 115 14.61 -2.95 17.73
C SER A 115 15.89 -2.83 16.90
N GLU A 116 15.77 -2.58 15.60
CA GLU A 116 16.90 -2.37 14.69
C GLU A 116 17.69 -1.12 15.08
N LEU A 117 16.99 -0.02 15.35
CA LEU A 117 17.63 1.23 15.80
C LEU A 117 18.31 1.06 17.16
N ALA A 118 17.73 0.29 18.08
CA ALA A 118 18.35 -0.02 19.36
C ALA A 118 19.61 -0.89 19.20
N ALA A 119 19.57 -1.88 18.31
CA ALA A 119 20.69 -2.74 18.00
C ALA A 119 21.84 -1.94 17.36
N GLU A 120 21.55 -1.07 16.40
CA GLU A 120 22.56 -0.20 15.76
C GLU A 120 23.21 0.74 16.78
N ARG A 121 22.40 1.36 17.66
CA ARG A 121 22.94 2.19 18.76
C ARG A 121 23.84 1.39 19.70
N HIS A 122 23.49 0.13 19.98
CA HIS A 122 24.31 -0.72 20.83
C HIS A 122 25.63 -1.08 20.15
N GLN A 123 25.61 -1.41 18.85
CA GLN A 123 26.81 -1.68 18.06
C GLN A 123 27.75 -0.46 18.03
N ARG A 124 27.21 0.74 17.76
CA ARG A 124 27.99 1.98 17.78
C ARG A 124 28.67 2.22 19.13
N LYS A 125 27.98 1.97 20.25
CA LYS A 125 28.57 2.09 21.59
C LYS A 125 29.71 1.10 21.81
N ILE A 126 29.57 -0.14 21.33
CA ILE A 126 30.64 -1.15 21.44
C ILE A 126 31.85 -0.73 20.59
N GLU A 127 31.62 -0.22 19.38
CA GLU A 127 32.69 0.27 18.51
C GLU A 127 33.43 1.46 19.11
N GLU A 128 32.70 2.43 19.69
CA GLU A 128 33.27 3.57 20.40
C GLU A 128 34.12 3.12 21.59
N GLN A 129 33.62 2.18 22.41
CA GLN A 129 34.39 1.61 23.52
C GLN A 129 35.65 0.91 23.05
N ARG A 130 35.60 0.16 21.94
CA ARG A 130 36.77 -0.50 21.36
C ARG A 130 37.78 0.52 20.85
N TYR A 131 37.31 1.60 20.24
CA TYR A 131 38.17 2.70 19.79
C TYR A 131 38.87 3.39 20.96
N ASP A 132 38.12 3.71 22.02
CA ASP A 132 38.68 4.33 23.23
C ASP A 132 39.72 3.42 23.91
N GLN A 133 39.44 2.12 24.02
CA GLN A 133 40.40 1.13 24.52
C GLN A 133 41.67 1.11 23.66
N SER A 134 41.51 1.03 22.33
CA SER A 134 42.65 1.05 21.41
C SER A 134 43.46 2.34 21.52
N ARG A 135 42.81 3.49 21.74
CA ARG A 135 43.51 4.78 21.93
C ARG A 135 44.35 4.76 23.20
N VAL A 136 43.77 4.35 24.32
CA VAL A 136 44.47 4.23 25.62
C VAL A 136 45.65 3.25 25.52
N ASP A 137 45.48 2.12 24.84
CA ASP A 137 46.55 1.15 24.64
C ASP A 137 47.72 1.72 23.82
N MET A 138 47.43 2.55 22.80
CA MET A 138 48.45 3.22 22.01
C MET A 138 49.20 4.27 22.83
N ASP A 139 48.51 5.06 23.65
CA ASP A 139 49.12 6.03 24.55
C ASP A 139 50.01 5.35 25.59
N ASN A 140 49.55 4.24 26.18
CA ASN A 140 50.34 3.44 27.13
C ASN A 140 51.61 2.88 26.48
N LYS A 141 51.52 2.37 25.25
CA LYS A 141 52.69 1.90 24.49
C LYS A 141 53.67 3.05 24.19
N ALA A 142 53.16 4.22 23.84
CA ALA A 142 53.99 5.40 23.60
C ALA A 142 54.76 5.81 24.86
N LEU A 143 54.10 5.82 26.02
CA LEU A 143 54.74 6.09 27.32
C LEU A 143 55.81 5.05 27.67
N GLN A 144 55.53 3.76 27.48
CA GLN A 144 56.51 2.70 27.69
C GLN A 144 57.75 2.88 26.79
N LEU A 145 57.53 3.15 25.50
CA LEU A 145 58.62 3.41 24.56
C LEU A 145 59.44 4.63 24.99
N GLN A 146 58.80 5.71 25.41
CA GLN A 146 59.48 6.90 25.91
C GLN A 146 60.33 6.60 27.16
N SER A 147 59.81 5.83 28.12
CA SER A 147 60.56 5.44 29.33
C SER A 147 61.81 4.64 28.98
N THR A 148 61.66 3.61 28.13
CA THR A 148 62.80 2.78 27.69
C THR A 148 63.82 3.58 26.89
N GLU A 149 63.37 4.56 26.11
CA GLU A 149 64.25 5.48 25.36
C GLU A 149 65.04 6.39 26.30
N MET A 150 64.37 6.95 27.32
CA MET A 150 65.02 7.77 28.34
C MET A 150 66.07 6.96 29.12
N GLU A 151 65.76 5.72 29.49
CA GLU A 151 66.70 4.80 30.14
C GLU A 151 67.91 4.50 29.26
N ARG A 152 67.70 4.24 27.96
CA ARG A 152 68.80 4.06 27.00
C ARG A 152 69.66 5.31 26.87
N ARG A 153 69.06 6.50 26.81
CA ARG A 153 69.82 7.78 26.81
C ARG A 153 70.65 7.93 28.06
N LYS A 154 70.09 7.66 29.24
CA LYS A 154 70.82 7.71 30.52
C LYS A 154 71.97 6.70 30.55
N ALA A 155 71.75 5.47 30.09
CA ALA A 155 72.80 4.45 30.02
C ALA A 155 73.92 4.88 29.06
N ALA A 156 73.58 5.46 27.90
CA ALA A 156 74.56 5.97 26.94
C ALA A 156 75.38 7.15 27.50
N THR A 157 74.75 8.08 28.22
CA THR A 157 75.48 9.19 28.86
C THR A 157 76.39 8.70 29.98
N LEU A 158 75.95 7.75 30.80
CA LEU A 158 76.78 7.11 31.82
C LEU A 158 77.98 6.37 31.20
N ALA A 159 77.75 5.54 30.19
CA ALA A 159 78.83 4.84 29.47
C ALA A 159 79.83 5.82 28.82
N THR A 160 79.36 6.93 28.26
CA THR A 160 80.22 7.98 27.70
C THR A 160 81.05 8.66 28.78
N LYS A 161 80.45 8.93 29.95
CA LYS A 161 81.15 9.49 31.11
C LYS A 161 82.24 8.55 31.61
N GLU A 162 81.91 7.26 31.78
CA GLU A 162 82.86 6.23 32.21
C GLU A 162 84.01 6.08 31.21
N TYR A 163 83.72 6.04 29.90
CA TYR A 163 84.72 6.04 28.85
C TYR A 163 85.63 7.28 28.91
N ASN A 164 85.06 8.47 29.07
CA ASN A 164 85.82 9.72 29.16
C ASN A 164 86.72 9.74 30.40
N LEU A 165 86.24 9.25 31.56
CA LEU A 165 87.03 9.13 32.78
C LEU A 165 88.20 8.17 32.58
N ALA A 166 87.95 6.98 32.04
CA ALA A 166 88.99 6.01 31.72
C ALA A 166 90.03 6.60 30.74
N LYS A 167 89.59 7.38 29.75
CA LYS A 167 90.49 8.05 28.80
C LYS A 167 91.30 9.17 29.43
N ILE A 168 90.75 9.89 30.42
CA ILE A 168 91.49 10.90 31.20
C ILE A 168 92.56 10.23 32.06
N GLU A 169 92.24 9.11 32.73
CA GLU A 169 93.22 8.34 33.51
C GLU A 169 94.33 7.80 32.61
N GLU A 170 93.99 7.25 31.44
CA GLU A 170 94.98 6.82 30.44
C GLU A 170 95.87 7.98 29.96
N LYS A 171 95.29 9.16 29.70
CA LYS A 171 96.06 10.36 29.37
C LYS A 171 96.94 10.84 30.51
N ARG A 172 96.48 10.78 31.76
CA ARG A 172 97.30 11.14 32.92
C ARG A 172 98.48 10.20 33.07
N HIS A 173 98.30 8.90 32.82
CA HIS A 173 99.44 7.98 32.76
C HIS A 173 100.38 8.31 31.60
N GLN A 174 99.86 8.70 30.43
CA GLN A 174 100.69 9.15 29.31
C GLN A 174 101.40 10.50 29.58
N GLU A 175 100.77 11.42 30.31
CA GLU A 175 101.32 12.71 30.73
C GLU A 175 102.29 12.56 31.92
N GLU A 176 102.10 11.59 32.81
CA GLU A 176 103.11 11.20 33.81
C GLU A 176 104.33 10.58 33.13
N GLU A 177 104.16 9.92 31.98
CA GLU A 177 105.26 9.52 31.09
C GLU A 177 105.83 10.68 30.25
N HIS A 178 105.12 11.81 30.12
CA HIS A 178 105.50 12.98 29.28
C HIS A 178 105.72 14.31 30.04
N ASN A 179 105.67 14.36 31.37
CA ASN A 179 105.88 15.58 32.17
C ASN A 179 107.37 15.89 32.36
N ASP A 180 108.01 16.25 31.24
CA ASP A 180 108.99 17.33 31.19
C ASP A 180 108.38 18.41 30.26
N GLU A 181 108.40 19.67 30.71
CA GLU A 181 107.86 20.87 30.03
C GLU A 181 106.35 21.18 30.19
N GLY A 182 106.04 22.18 31.02
CA GLY A 182 104.72 22.82 31.13
C GLY A 182 104.70 24.24 30.56
N VAL A 183 103.51 24.78 30.25
CA VAL A 183 103.23 26.23 30.19
C VAL A 183 101.73 26.48 30.45
N ASP A 184 101.52 27.52 31.27
CA ASP A 184 100.30 28.12 31.79
C ASP A 184 99.70 29.16 30.83
N VAL A 185 98.36 29.17 30.62
CA VAL A 185 97.62 30.33 30.07
C VAL A 185 96.15 30.33 30.56
N GLU A 186 95.78 31.30 31.40
CA GLU A 186 94.38 31.68 31.70
C GLU A 186 93.77 32.60 30.61
N PRO A 187 92.44 32.54 30.35
CA PRO A 187 91.73 33.59 29.65
C PRO A 187 90.64 34.30 30.50
N THR A 188 90.82 35.62 30.57
CA THR A 188 89.87 36.75 30.48
C THR A 188 88.36 36.53 30.76
N LEU A 189 87.93 37.25 31.80
CA LEU A 189 86.59 37.61 32.28
C LEU A 189 85.58 38.07 31.19
N GLY A 190 84.40 37.44 31.13
CA GLY A 190 83.24 37.87 30.33
C GLY A 190 82.01 38.11 31.20
N MET A 191 81.61 39.37 31.35
CA MET A 191 80.40 39.81 32.06
C MET A 191 79.12 39.17 31.50
N VAL A 192 78.37 38.50 32.36
CA VAL A 192 77.03 37.99 32.10
C VAL A 192 76.02 39.13 32.24
N GLY A 193 75.41 39.52 31.13
CA GLY A 193 74.22 40.37 31.09
C GLY A 193 73.02 39.57 30.61
N VAL A 194 71.95 39.54 31.41
CA VAL A 194 70.65 38.94 31.08
C VAL A 194 70.01 39.71 29.90
N PRO A 195 69.50 39.05 28.84
CA PRO A 195 68.95 39.75 27.68
C PRO A 195 67.55 40.30 27.95
N GLY A 196 67.38 41.60 27.71
CA GLY A 196 66.07 42.22 27.53
C GLY A 196 65.96 43.54 28.27
N LEU A 197 65.50 44.56 27.54
CA LEU A 197 65.09 45.90 28.01
C LEU A 197 66.15 47.01 27.87
N CYS A 198 66.47 47.37 26.63
CA CYS A 198 66.71 48.78 26.23
C CYS A 198 66.00 49.08 24.89
N PRO A 199 65.15 50.11 24.81
CA PRO A 199 64.44 50.51 23.59
C PRO A 199 65.17 51.67 22.88
N SER A 200 66.23 51.37 22.11
CA SER A 200 66.70 52.23 21.00
C SER A 200 67.95 51.62 20.32
N SER A 201 67.75 50.58 19.55
CA SER A 201 68.55 50.26 18.35
C SER A 201 67.89 49.04 17.72
N ASP A 202 67.30 49.22 16.54
CA ASP A 202 66.82 48.12 15.72
C ASP A 202 68.00 47.22 15.33
N ARG A 203 68.35 46.29 16.22
CA ARG A 203 68.92 45.00 15.86
C ARG A 203 67.86 43.97 16.22
N ARG A 204 66.85 43.91 15.37
CA ARG A 204 66.05 42.69 15.18
C ARG A 204 67.06 41.52 15.21
N ALA A 205 66.82 40.52 16.07
CA ALA A 205 67.67 39.34 16.17
C ALA A 205 68.05 38.88 14.76
N PRO A 206 69.30 38.44 14.50
CA PRO A 206 69.75 38.08 13.16
C PRO A 206 68.65 37.24 12.51
N PRO A 207 68.17 37.61 11.29
CA PRO A 207 67.16 36.80 10.64
C PRO A 207 67.67 35.37 10.68
N GLU A 208 66.83 34.42 11.12
CA GLU A 208 67.14 32.98 11.13
C GLU A 208 68.13 32.71 10.00
N SER A 209 69.36 32.26 10.36
CA SER A 209 70.50 32.21 9.41
C SER A 209 69.98 31.80 8.06
N LEU A 210 70.21 32.59 7.00
CA LEU A 210 69.56 32.47 5.67
C LEU A 210 69.36 31.02 5.20
N GLN A 211 70.28 30.13 5.60
CA GLN A 211 70.23 28.69 5.45
C GLN A 211 68.98 28.00 6.05
N HIS A 212 68.53 28.34 7.26
CA HIS A 212 67.32 27.82 7.89
C HIS A 212 66.06 28.19 7.10
N ILE A 213 65.97 29.44 6.62
CA ILE A 213 64.86 29.89 5.78
C ILE A 213 64.84 29.10 4.46
N ILE A 214 66.01 28.92 3.84
CA ILE A 214 66.14 28.12 2.61
C ILE A 214 65.77 26.65 2.87
N GLN A 215 66.16 26.06 3.99
CA GLN A 215 65.79 24.69 4.37
C GLN A 215 64.28 24.56 4.61
N PHE A 216 63.67 25.54 5.27
CA PHE A 216 62.23 25.56 5.51
C PHE A 216 61.42 25.69 4.21
N GLN A 217 61.87 26.55 3.28
CA GLN A 217 61.26 26.67 1.95
C GLN A 217 61.38 25.37 1.14
N LYS A 218 62.53 24.68 1.21
CA LYS A 218 62.68 23.36 0.58
C LYS A 218 61.70 22.34 1.16
N TYR A 219 61.58 22.30 2.49
CA TYR A 219 60.62 21.44 3.17
C TYR A 219 59.17 21.76 2.75
N GLN A 220 58.79 23.03 2.63
CA GLN A 220 57.45 23.42 2.16
C GLN A 220 57.16 22.94 0.73
N ILE A 221 58.16 22.98 -0.16
CA ILE A 221 58.02 22.50 -1.55
C ILE A 221 57.83 20.98 -1.57
N GLU A 222 58.63 20.25 -0.78
CA GLU A 222 58.54 18.79 -0.66
C GLU A 222 57.20 18.36 -0.04
N GLU A 223 56.74 19.04 1.01
CA GLU A 223 55.47 18.76 1.67
C GLU A 223 54.28 19.05 0.74
N LYS A 224 54.32 20.17 0.00
CA LYS A 224 53.28 20.48 -1.01
C LYS A 224 53.23 19.41 -2.10
N LYS A 225 54.38 18.91 -2.55
CA LYS A 225 54.46 17.81 -3.53
C LYS A 225 53.91 16.50 -2.97
N ARG A 226 54.13 16.20 -1.69
CA ARG A 226 53.57 15.03 -1.00
C ARG A 226 52.04 15.11 -0.94
N VAL A 227 51.51 16.25 -0.51
CA VAL A 227 50.06 16.48 -0.41
C VAL A 227 49.38 16.39 -1.78
N GLU A 228 49.99 16.93 -2.84
CA GLU A 228 49.42 16.83 -4.19
C GLU A 228 49.38 15.38 -4.71
N GLN A 229 50.40 14.58 -4.40
CA GLN A 229 50.41 13.15 -4.74
C GLN A 229 49.35 12.36 -3.95
N GLU A 230 49.18 12.67 -2.67
CA GLU A 230 48.15 12.06 -1.83
C GLU A 230 46.75 12.39 -2.35
N ARG A 231 46.49 13.66 -2.68
CA ARG A 231 45.22 14.11 -3.28
C ARG A 231 44.92 13.38 -4.60
N LYS A 232 45.92 13.16 -5.45
CA LYS A 232 45.75 12.39 -6.70
C LYS A 232 45.36 10.95 -6.44
N ARG A 233 45.97 10.28 -5.45
CA ARG A 233 45.61 8.90 -5.08
C ARG A 233 44.19 8.83 -4.56
N GLU A 234 43.79 9.79 -3.73
CA GLU A 234 42.42 9.87 -3.21
C GLU A 234 41.40 10.10 -4.33
N GLU A 235 41.71 11.00 -5.28
CA GLU A 235 40.87 11.26 -6.46
C GLU A 235 40.71 10.01 -7.33
N GLU A 236 41.80 9.29 -7.62
CA GLU A 236 41.76 8.02 -8.34
C GLU A 236 40.91 6.96 -7.61
N GLN A 237 40.99 6.91 -6.29
CA GLN A 237 40.24 5.96 -5.47
C GLN A 237 38.75 6.31 -5.48
N ASN A 238 38.42 7.60 -5.38
CA ASN A 238 37.05 8.10 -5.50
C ASN A 238 36.48 7.84 -6.90
N ASP A 239 37.28 7.95 -7.95
CA ASP A 239 36.86 7.64 -9.32
C ASP A 239 36.56 6.16 -9.50
N ARG A 240 37.36 5.27 -8.93
CA ARG A 240 37.08 3.82 -8.95
C ARG A 240 35.75 3.50 -8.27
N VAL A 241 35.51 4.06 -7.08
CA VAL A 241 34.24 3.86 -6.35
C VAL A 241 33.06 4.41 -7.15
N ARG A 242 33.21 5.57 -7.80
CA ARG A 242 32.18 6.16 -8.67
C ARG A 242 31.87 5.26 -9.87
N LEU A 243 32.89 4.69 -10.51
CA LEU A 243 32.70 3.79 -11.65
C LEU A 243 32.04 2.46 -11.24
N ASP A 244 32.46 1.87 -10.13
CA ASP A 244 31.89 0.62 -9.62
C ASP A 244 30.45 0.79 -9.15
N SER A 245 30.13 1.90 -8.48
CA SER A 245 28.76 2.24 -8.10
C SER A 245 27.86 2.48 -9.33
N ALA A 246 28.35 3.20 -10.35
CA ALA A 246 27.60 3.38 -11.60
C ALA A 246 27.35 2.03 -12.31
N ARG A 247 28.37 1.15 -12.33
CA ARG A 247 28.26 -0.18 -12.95
C ARG A 247 27.24 -1.06 -12.22
N THR A 248 27.26 -1.06 -10.88
CA THR A 248 26.31 -1.84 -10.08
C THR A 248 24.88 -1.32 -10.24
N ALA A 249 24.68 0.00 -10.26
CA ALA A 249 23.38 0.61 -10.53
C ALA A 249 22.79 0.18 -11.89
N LEU A 250 23.60 0.20 -12.96
CA LEU A 250 23.17 -0.24 -14.29
C LEU A 250 22.79 -1.73 -14.34
N LEU A 251 23.49 -2.58 -13.57
CA LEU A 251 23.15 -4.01 -13.49
C LEU A 251 21.80 -4.23 -12.80
N ILE A 252 21.54 -3.49 -11.72
CA ILE A 252 20.26 -3.54 -10.99
C ILE A 252 19.12 -3.05 -11.90
N GLU A 253 19.30 -1.92 -12.59
CA GLU A 253 18.31 -1.39 -13.52
C GLU A 253 17.98 -2.41 -14.63
N ARG A 254 18.99 -3.06 -15.20
CA ARG A 254 18.80 -4.09 -16.23
C ARG A 254 18.06 -5.32 -15.68
N GLN A 255 18.33 -5.71 -14.44
CA GLN A 255 17.60 -6.80 -13.79
C GLN A 255 16.13 -6.42 -13.58
N GLN A 256 15.87 -5.21 -13.08
CA GLN A 256 14.51 -4.70 -12.89
C GLN A 256 13.75 -4.62 -14.21
N ALA A 257 14.38 -4.15 -15.29
CA ALA A 257 13.78 -4.11 -16.62
C ALA A 257 13.40 -5.51 -17.13
N ARG A 258 14.22 -6.53 -16.87
CA ARG A 258 13.90 -7.92 -17.22
C ARG A 258 12.70 -8.45 -16.44
N LEU A 259 12.65 -8.21 -15.13
CA LEU A 259 11.53 -8.61 -14.28
C LEU A 259 10.23 -7.92 -14.71
N ASN A 260 10.28 -6.60 -14.95
CA ASN A 260 9.12 -5.84 -15.44
C ASN A 260 8.61 -6.38 -16.78
N LYS A 261 9.52 -6.74 -17.70
CA LYS A 261 9.16 -7.37 -18.98
C LYS A 261 8.47 -8.73 -18.79
N GLN A 262 8.94 -9.55 -17.84
CA GLN A 262 8.31 -10.82 -17.51
C GLN A 262 6.91 -10.61 -16.91
N LEU A 263 6.77 -9.69 -15.96
CA LEU A 263 5.49 -9.34 -15.35
C LEU A 263 4.49 -8.84 -16.40
N ARG A 264 4.94 -7.99 -17.33
CA ARG A 264 4.09 -7.49 -18.41
C ARG A 264 3.61 -8.62 -19.32
N ARG A 265 4.50 -9.53 -19.71
CA ARG A 265 4.12 -10.73 -20.50
C ARG A 265 3.09 -11.59 -19.77
N HIS A 266 3.24 -11.77 -18.46
CA HIS A 266 2.28 -12.52 -17.67
C HIS A 266 0.90 -11.83 -17.67
N LEU A 267 0.86 -10.52 -17.40
CA LEU A 267 -0.37 -9.72 -17.46
C LEU A 267 -1.03 -9.75 -18.84
N ASP A 268 -0.25 -9.62 -19.90
CA ASP A 268 -0.78 -9.67 -21.26
C ASP A 268 -1.36 -11.08 -21.55
N SER A 269 -0.70 -12.15 -21.09
CA SER A 269 -1.21 -13.52 -21.24
C SER A 269 -2.51 -13.77 -20.48
N THR A 270 -2.64 -13.22 -19.27
CA THR A 270 -3.88 -13.32 -18.48
C THR A 270 -5.00 -12.51 -19.12
N ASN A 271 -4.69 -11.32 -19.63
CA ASN A 271 -5.67 -10.46 -20.30
C ASN A 271 -6.21 -11.11 -21.58
N VAL A 272 -5.35 -11.77 -22.36
CA VAL A 272 -5.78 -12.54 -23.55
C VAL A 272 -6.76 -13.64 -23.15
N LYS A 273 -6.42 -14.46 -22.14
CA LYS A 273 -7.30 -15.53 -21.64
C LYS A 273 -8.64 -14.97 -21.14
N LEU A 274 -8.62 -13.88 -20.37
CA LEU A 274 -9.83 -13.22 -19.89
C LEU A 274 -10.69 -12.70 -21.04
N ALA A 275 -10.07 -12.10 -22.06
CA ALA A 275 -10.78 -11.61 -23.23
C ALA A 275 -11.42 -12.75 -24.05
N GLU A 276 -10.75 -13.90 -24.17
CA GLU A 276 -11.31 -15.10 -24.80
C GLU A 276 -12.50 -15.64 -24.01
N ILE A 277 -12.37 -15.76 -22.69
CA ILE A 277 -13.47 -16.17 -21.80
C ILE A 277 -14.67 -15.22 -21.95
N HIS A 278 -14.44 -13.91 -21.93
CA HIS A 278 -15.51 -12.92 -22.11
C HIS A 278 -16.16 -13.01 -23.49
N LYS A 279 -15.41 -13.33 -24.55
CA LYS A 279 -15.97 -13.55 -25.88
C LYS A 279 -16.85 -14.81 -25.92
N GLN A 280 -16.44 -15.89 -25.26
CA GLN A 280 -17.21 -17.13 -25.18
C GLN A 280 -18.44 -17.02 -24.28
N GLN A 281 -18.35 -16.23 -23.21
CA GLN A 281 -19.44 -16.02 -22.25
C GLN A 281 -20.48 -15.01 -22.72
N LYS A 282 -20.22 -14.22 -23.76
CA LYS A 282 -21.27 -13.37 -24.33
C LYS A 282 -22.35 -14.30 -24.88
N PRO A 283 -23.56 -14.32 -24.30
CA PRO A 283 -24.65 -15.04 -24.92
C PRO A 283 -24.87 -14.42 -26.30
N ASP A 284 -25.05 -15.26 -27.31
CA ASP A 284 -25.64 -14.81 -28.56
C ASP A 284 -26.99 -14.19 -28.19
N ILE A 285 -27.07 -12.87 -28.22
CA ILE A 285 -28.33 -12.17 -28.06
C ILE A 285 -29.10 -12.57 -29.32
N GLU A 286 -29.93 -13.61 -29.19
CA GLU A 286 -30.79 -14.09 -30.25
C GLU A 286 -31.57 -12.90 -30.76
N ARG A 287 -31.33 -12.54 -32.02
CA ARG A 287 -32.05 -11.47 -32.68
C ARG A 287 -33.51 -11.95 -32.71
N GLY A 288 -34.38 -11.27 -31.96
CA GLY A 288 -35.74 -11.73 -31.70
C GLY A 288 -36.41 -12.32 -32.95
N CYS A 289 -36.74 -13.60 -32.88
CA CYS A 289 -37.45 -14.31 -33.93
C CYS A 289 -38.94 -13.97 -33.81
N ILE A 290 -39.51 -13.47 -34.91
CA ILE A 290 -40.95 -13.29 -35.02
C ILE A 290 -41.51 -14.61 -35.56
N ASP A 291 -42.18 -15.37 -34.70
CA ASP A 291 -42.83 -16.63 -35.07
C ASP A 291 -44.08 -16.39 -35.93
N ASP A 292 -44.45 -17.36 -36.77
CA ASP A 292 -45.67 -17.32 -37.60
C ASP A 292 -46.97 -17.17 -36.78
N SER A 293 -46.92 -17.50 -35.49
CA SER A 293 -47.99 -17.23 -34.52
C SER A 293 -48.25 -15.73 -34.33
N PHE A 294 -47.26 -14.87 -34.55
CA PHE A 294 -47.40 -13.42 -34.52
C PHE A 294 -48.26 -12.93 -35.68
N PHE A 295 -47.99 -13.42 -36.90
CA PHE A 295 -48.74 -13.02 -38.10
C PHE A 295 -50.18 -13.55 -38.09
N SER A 296 -50.39 -14.72 -37.48
CA SER A 296 -51.73 -15.33 -37.30
C SER A 296 -52.65 -14.54 -36.36
N LYS A 297 -52.15 -13.56 -35.61
CA LYS A 297 -52.96 -12.67 -34.76
C LYS A 297 -53.64 -11.55 -35.55
N PHE A 298 -53.18 -11.29 -36.77
CA PHE A 298 -53.75 -10.26 -37.64
C PHE A 298 -54.81 -10.86 -38.56
N ASN A 299 -55.88 -10.12 -38.86
CA ASN A 299 -57.00 -10.51 -39.74
C ASN A 299 -57.86 -11.71 -39.25
N THR A 300 -57.91 -11.97 -37.94
CA THR A 300 -58.71 -13.07 -37.36
C THR A 300 -60.20 -12.76 -37.19
N CYS A 301 -60.63 -11.52 -37.45
CA CYS A 301 -62.02 -11.10 -37.34
C CYS A 301 -62.45 -10.35 -38.60
N SER A 302 -63.54 -10.78 -39.25
CA SER A 302 -64.17 -10.02 -40.33
C SER A 302 -64.99 -8.89 -39.69
N ARG A 303 -64.49 -7.66 -39.78
CA ARG A 303 -65.34 -6.47 -39.68
C ARG A 303 -65.88 -6.12 -41.04
#